data_AF-A0AAF0IM18-F1
#
_entry.id   AF-A0AAF0IM18-F1
#
_cell.length_a   1.000
_cell.length_b   1.000
_cell.length_c   1.000
_cell.angle_alpha   90.00
_cell.angle_beta   90.00
_cell.angle_gamma   90.00
#
_symmetry.space_group_name_H-M   'P 1'
#
loop_
_entity.id
_entity.type
_entity.pdbx_description
1 polymer ?
#
loop_
_entity_poly.entity_id
_entity_poly.type
_entity_poly.pdbx_seq_one_letter_code
_entity_poly.pdbx_strand_id
1 'polypeptide(L)'
;MLKILLQELFVALDYLHTETQVIHTGLPLLFPSNLAYLKLTNNPVDIQSKNIMVGTTDPSVFMEWDTLEQTEPSPRKVIGDRIVYKSRTFQWKDDFVAFGLPLLSDFGEARIGSGEHEGLIQPNQYRAPEVLLGMKWTSKVDIWNIGVMIWSLFEDHLLFDGAGPDGGFSDAYLLAEMISVLGPPPIKFLERRAWRGLPPIPENSLEDSEERLEGKNKELFMQFLRKMLTWMPEERFSAKELLQDEWLMRPRHNVNRPP
;
A
#
# COMPACT_ATOMS: atom_id res chain seq x y z
N MET A 1 -7.76 -9.72 -11.03
CA MET A 1 -7.65 -9.60 -9.57
C MET A 1 -7.15 -8.22 -9.18
N LEU A 2 -5.87 -7.87 -9.33
CA LEU A 2 -5.34 -6.56 -8.89
C LEU A 2 -6.10 -5.32 -9.40
N LYS A 3 -6.39 -5.22 -10.70
CA LYS A 3 -7.17 -4.08 -11.23
C LYS A 3 -8.57 -3.95 -10.58
N ILE A 4 -9.24 -5.07 -10.32
CA ILE A 4 -10.56 -5.08 -9.66
C ILE A 4 -10.41 -4.60 -8.21
N LEU A 5 -9.40 -5.10 -7.49
CA LEU A 5 -9.12 -4.67 -6.12
C LEU A 5 -8.85 -3.16 -6.05
N LEU A 6 -8.08 -2.63 -7.00
CA LEU A 6 -7.79 -1.20 -7.09
C LEU A 6 -9.04 -0.38 -7.43
N GLN A 7 -9.89 -0.87 -8.33
CA GLN A 7 -11.18 -0.21 -8.63
C GLN A 7 -12.03 -0.07 -7.37
N GLU A 8 -12.25 -1.15 -6.63
CA GLU A 8 -13.03 -1.11 -5.39
C GLU A 8 -12.39 -0.19 -4.33
N LEU A 9 -11.06 -0.22 -4.23
CA LEU A 9 -10.34 0.64 -3.29
C LEU A 9 -10.46 2.13 -3.65
N PHE A 10 -10.38 2.48 -4.94
CA PHE A 10 -10.59 3.86 -5.36
C PHE A 10 -12.05 4.30 -5.23
N VAL A 11 -13.03 3.41 -5.43
CA VAL A 11 -14.44 3.72 -5.13
C VAL A 11 -14.62 4.03 -3.63
N ALA A 12 -14.04 3.21 -2.76
CA ALA A 12 -14.08 3.44 -1.32
C ALA A 12 -13.38 4.75 -0.92
N LEU A 13 -12.18 5.01 -1.44
CA LEU A 13 -11.44 6.25 -1.14
C LEU A 13 -12.13 7.49 -1.71
N ASP A 14 -12.72 7.42 -2.91
CA ASP A 14 -13.49 8.53 -3.46
C ASP A 14 -14.66 8.89 -2.53
N TYR A 15 -15.43 7.89 -2.09
CA TYR A 15 -16.51 8.09 -1.12
C TYR A 15 -16.01 8.68 0.20
N LEU A 16 -14.91 8.14 0.75
CA LEU A 16 -14.32 8.66 1.99
C LEU A 16 -13.89 10.12 1.85
N HIS A 17 -13.19 10.45 0.77
CA HIS A 17 -12.59 11.77 0.57
C HIS A 17 -13.63 12.84 0.21
N THR A 18 -14.61 12.49 -0.62
CA THR A 18 -15.56 13.46 -1.18
C THR A 18 -16.86 13.58 -0.39
N GLU A 19 -17.44 12.46 0.05
CA GLU A 19 -18.77 12.46 0.69
C GLU A 19 -18.67 12.54 2.22
N THR A 20 -17.65 11.94 2.82
CA THR A 20 -17.54 11.83 4.29
C THR A 20 -16.39 12.64 4.89
N GLN A 21 -15.48 13.17 4.06
CA GLN A 21 -14.29 13.93 4.48
C GLN A 21 -13.43 13.15 5.48
N VAL A 22 -13.34 11.84 5.28
CA VAL A 22 -12.50 10.93 6.05
C VAL A 22 -11.23 10.65 5.26
N ILE A 23 -10.09 10.75 5.91
CA ILE A 23 -8.78 10.39 5.38
C ILE A 23 -8.30 9.17 6.16
N HIS A 24 -7.89 8.12 5.47
CA HIS A 24 -7.56 6.85 6.12
C HIS A 24 -6.24 6.94 6.91
N THR A 25 -5.19 7.50 6.29
CA THR A 25 -3.83 7.75 6.83
C THR A 25 -3.03 6.55 7.34
N GLY A 26 -3.69 5.43 7.67
CA GLY A 26 -3.08 4.19 8.13
C GLY A 26 -3.28 3.05 7.13
N LEU A 27 -2.85 3.21 5.87
CA LEU A 27 -2.88 2.14 4.86
C LEU A 27 -1.55 1.35 4.84
N PRO A 28 -1.31 0.33 5.69
CA PRO A 28 -0.40 -0.75 5.37
C PRO A 28 -1.21 -1.87 4.71
N LEU A 29 -1.04 -2.07 3.42
CA LEU A 29 -1.69 -3.19 2.71
C LEU A 29 -0.62 -4.04 2.05
N LEU A 30 -0.42 -5.23 2.60
CA LEU A 30 0.15 -6.35 1.86
C LEU A 30 -0.95 -7.40 1.74
N PHE A 31 -1.28 -7.82 0.52
CA PHE A 31 -2.16 -8.97 0.32
C PHE A 31 -1.41 -10.25 0.74
N PRO A 32 -2.08 -11.23 1.38
CA PRO A 32 -1.45 -12.50 1.77
C PRO A 32 -1.07 -13.42 0.59
N SER A 33 -1.21 -13.01 -0.67
CA SER A 33 -1.02 -13.90 -1.81
C SER A 33 0.45 -14.17 -2.17
N ASN A 34 1.41 -13.38 -1.69
CA ASN A 34 2.85 -13.72 -1.83
C ASN A 34 3.46 -14.01 -0.46
N LEU A 35 3.50 -15.30 -0.13
CA LEU A 35 4.19 -15.89 1.03
C LEU A 35 5.71 -15.59 1.09
N ALA A 36 6.28 -14.90 0.10
CA ALA A 36 7.70 -14.60 0.02
C ALA A 36 8.12 -13.42 0.91
N TYR A 37 7.31 -12.37 1.00
CA TYR A 37 7.67 -11.16 1.74
C TYR A 37 7.61 -11.34 3.27
N LEU A 38 6.69 -12.18 3.75
CA LEU A 38 6.59 -12.56 5.18
C LEU A 38 7.75 -13.43 5.68
N LYS A 39 8.63 -13.92 4.79
CA LYS A 39 9.79 -14.76 5.17
C LYS A 39 11.12 -14.01 5.29
N LEU A 40 11.21 -12.73 4.87
CA LEU A 40 12.51 -12.05 4.76
C LEU A 40 12.77 -10.95 5.79
N THR A 41 11.79 -10.54 6.59
CA THR A 41 12.05 -9.59 7.69
C THR A 41 12.03 -10.30 9.03
N ASN A 42 13.20 -10.70 9.54
CA ASN A 42 13.44 -11.03 10.96
C ASN A 42 13.36 -9.77 11.86
N ASN A 43 12.58 -8.78 11.44
CA ASN A 43 12.50 -7.46 12.06
C ASN A 43 11.06 -7.28 12.59
N PRO A 44 10.87 -7.02 13.89
CA PRO A 44 9.56 -6.84 14.49
C PRO A 44 9.04 -5.44 14.14
N VAL A 45 8.61 -5.24 12.90
CA VAL A 45 7.85 -4.07 12.51
C VAL A 45 6.47 -4.57 12.12
N ASP A 46 5.47 -4.16 12.90
CA ASP A 46 4.05 -4.46 12.76
C ASP A 46 3.48 -3.98 11.41
N ILE A 47 3.81 -4.67 10.33
CA ILE A 47 3.23 -4.43 9.00
C ILE A 47 2.16 -5.50 8.80
N GLN A 48 0.90 -5.14 9.00
CA GLN A 48 -0.21 -6.09 9.00
C GLN A 48 -1.12 -5.85 7.79
N SER A 49 -1.29 -6.90 6.98
CA SER A 49 -2.26 -7.11 5.90
C SER A 49 -3.75 -6.96 6.30
N LYS A 50 -4.03 -6.44 7.50
CA LYS A 50 -5.31 -6.52 8.20
C LYS A 50 -6.31 -5.42 7.81
N ASN A 51 -5.90 -4.46 6.98
CA ASN A 51 -6.71 -3.27 6.67
C ASN A 51 -7.56 -3.43 5.39
N ILE A 52 -7.49 -4.58 4.72
CA ILE A 52 -8.49 -4.99 3.73
C ILE A 52 -9.09 -6.32 4.17
N MET A 53 -10.39 -6.31 4.43
CA MET A 53 -11.16 -7.53 4.58
C MET A 53 -11.58 -8.02 3.20
N VAL A 54 -11.07 -9.18 2.79
CA VAL A 54 -11.56 -9.84 1.58
C VAL A 54 -12.65 -10.81 1.99
N GLY A 55 -13.88 -10.56 1.54
CA GLY A 55 -14.98 -11.50 1.74
C GLY A 55 -14.71 -12.83 1.03
N THR A 56 -15.47 -13.86 1.37
CA THR A 56 -15.55 -15.09 0.58
C THR A 56 -17.00 -15.31 0.16
N THR A 57 -17.20 -15.74 -1.09
CA THR A 57 -18.51 -16.25 -1.55
C THR A 57 -18.71 -17.72 -1.24
N ASP A 58 -17.66 -18.39 -0.74
CA ASP A 58 -17.66 -19.78 -0.30
C ASP A 58 -17.58 -19.86 1.24
N PRO A 59 -18.70 -20.13 1.93
CA PRO A 59 -18.71 -20.25 3.38
C PRO A 59 -18.01 -21.52 3.90
N SER A 60 -17.65 -22.47 3.03
CA SER A 60 -16.99 -23.72 3.44
C SER A 60 -15.62 -23.46 4.09
N VAL A 61 -14.96 -22.36 3.73
CA VAL A 61 -13.70 -21.91 4.34
C VAL A 61 -13.84 -21.68 5.84
N PHE A 62 -14.96 -21.11 6.28
CA PHE A 62 -15.24 -20.90 7.71
C PHE A 62 -15.60 -22.20 8.42
N MET A 63 -16.33 -23.10 7.76
CA MET A 63 -16.69 -24.41 8.31
C MET A 63 -15.47 -25.31 8.50
N GLU A 64 -14.56 -25.31 7.54
CA GLU A 64 -13.29 -26.05 7.62
C GLU A 64 -12.42 -25.47 8.75
N TRP A 65 -12.34 -24.14 8.85
CA TRP A 65 -11.64 -23.49 9.96
C TRP A 65 -12.22 -23.85 11.33
N ASP A 66 -13.55 -23.82 11.49
CA ASP A 66 -14.21 -24.17 12.76
C ASP A 66 -13.98 -25.64 13.11
N THR A 67 -14.07 -26.54 12.13
CA THR A 67 -13.76 -27.97 12.31
C THR A 67 -12.32 -28.17 12.77
N LEU A 68 -11.37 -27.44 12.18
CA LEU A 68 -9.95 -27.51 12.54
C LEU A 68 -9.70 -26.93 13.94
N GLU A 69 -10.35 -25.83 14.32
CA GLU A 69 -10.20 -25.25 15.66
C GLU A 69 -10.82 -26.15 16.75
N GLN A 70 -11.87 -26.90 16.41
CA GLN A 70 -12.45 -27.91 17.31
C GLN A 70 -11.57 -29.16 17.45
N THR A 71 -11.00 -29.64 16.35
CA THR A 71 -10.22 -30.90 16.33
C THR A 71 -8.78 -30.71 16.79
N GLU A 72 -8.19 -29.53 16.55
CA GLU A 72 -6.81 -29.20 16.91
C GLU A 72 -6.75 -27.77 17.48
N PRO A 73 -7.12 -27.51 18.74
CA PRO A 73 -7.28 -26.13 19.24
C PRO A 73 -6.01 -25.29 19.16
N SER A 74 -6.16 -24.00 18.79
CA SER A 74 -5.04 -23.07 18.69
C SER A 74 -4.34 -22.88 20.05
N PRO A 75 -3.01 -22.74 20.07
CA PRO A 75 -2.28 -22.40 21.29
C PRO A 75 -2.88 -21.16 21.95
N ARG A 76 -3.08 -21.22 23.27
CA ARG A 76 -3.69 -20.13 24.03
C ARG A 76 -2.90 -19.80 25.30
N LYS A 77 -2.93 -18.54 25.70
CA LYS A 77 -2.35 -18.04 26.94
C LYS A 77 -3.43 -17.38 27.78
N VAL A 78 -3.47 -17.70 29.08
CA VAL A 78 -4.34 -17.02 30.04
C VAL A 78 -3.59 -15.85 30.66
N ILE A 79 -4.20 -14.67 30.64
CA ILE A 79 -3.68 -13.43 31.23
C ILE A 79 -4.79 -12.85 32.09
N GLY A 80 -4.76 -13.15 33.40
CA GLY A 80 -5.83 -12.76 34.32
C GLY A 80 -7.15 -13.43 33.96
N ASP A 81 -8.16 -12.62 33.68
CA ASP A 81 -9.51 -13.03 33.24
C ASP A 81 -9.63 -13.22 31.72
N ARG A 82 -8.56 -12.92 30.96
CA ARG A 82 -8.56 -13.00 29.49
C ARG A 82 -7.83 -14.23 29.00
N ILE A 83 -8.35 -14.82 27.93
CA ILE A 83 -7.67 -15.87 27.16
C ILE A 83 -7.29 -15.27 25.81
N VAL A 84 -6.00 -15.29 25.50
CA VAL A 84 -5.47 -14.86 24.21
C VAL A 84 -5.14 -16.11 23.40
N TYR A 85 -5.72 -16.20 22.20
CA TYR A 85 -5.49 -17.30 21.27
C TYR A 85 -4.48 -16.87 20.22
N LYS A 86 -3.59 -17.77 19.83
CA LYS A 86 -2.78 -17.60 18.63
C LYS A 86 -3.71 -17.71 17.42
N SER A 87 -3.70 -16.73 16.52
CA SER A 87 -4.51 -16.78 15.31
C SER A 87 -4.13 -17.97 14.42
N ARG A 88 -5.14 -18.69 13.93
CA ARG A 88 -4.99 -19.73 12.91
C ARG A 88 -5.15 -19.14 11.52
N THR A 89 -4.26 -19.50 10.60
CA THR A 89 -4.35 -19.14 9.19
C THR A 89 -5.41 -19.98 8.48
N PHE A 90 -6.21 -19.37 7.60
CA PHE A 90 -7.05 -20.11 6.66
C PHE A 90 -6.16 -20.90 5.68
N GLN A 91 -6.50 -22.16 5.44
CA GLN A 91 -5.88 -22.94 4.37
C GLN A 91 -6.56 -22.58 3.06
N TRP A 92 -5.91 -21.73 2.27
CA TRP A 92 -6.39 -21.40 0.94
C TRP A 92 -6.11 -22.57 0.00
N LYS A 93 -7.12 -23.01 -0.75
CA LYS A 93 -6.93 -23.99 -1.84
C LYS A 93 -6.34 -23.25 -3.04
N ASP A 94 -5.42 -23.87 -3.77
CA ASP A 94 -4.77 -23.23 -4.94
C ASP A 94 -5.79 -22.78 -6.02
N ASP A 95 -6.95 -23.45 -6.08
CA ASP A 95 -8.06 -23.14 -6.98
C ASP A 95 -9.11 -22.18 -6.39
N PHE A 96 -8.77 -21.45 -5.32
CA PHE A 96 -9.73 -20.58 -4.64
C PHE A 96 -10.04 -19.33 -5.48
N VAL A 97 -11.15 -19.37 -6.23
CA VAL A 97 -11.65 -18.26 -7.07
C VAL A 97 -12.71 -17.40 -6.35
N ALA A 98 -13.13 -17.80 -5.14
CA ALA A 98 -14.24 -17.20 -4.40
C ALA A 98 -13.86 -15.95 -3.60
N PHE A 99 -13.31 -14.92 -4.25
CA PHE A 99 -13.09 -13.62 -3.63
C PHE A 99 -14.39 -12.81 -3.59
N GLY A 100 -14.82 -12.43 -2.39
CA GLY A 100 -15.78 -11.34 -2.19
C GLY A 100 -15.14 -9.98 -2.43
N LEU A 101 -15.96 -8.93 -2.50
CA LEU A 101 -15.47 -7.57 -2.69
C LEU A 101 -14.53 -7.18 -1.51
N PRO A 102 -13.34 -6.61 -1.79
CA PRO A 102 -12.46 -6.10 -0.75
C PRO A 102 -13.15 -4.93 -0.03
N LEU A 103 -13.09 -4.93 1.30
CA LEU A 103 -13.58 -3.86 2.13
C LEU A 103 -12.39 -3.17 2.78
N LEU A 104 -12.27 -1.86 2.60
CA LEU A 104 -11.32 -1.05 3.34
C LEU A 104 -11.74 -1.00 4.83
N SER A 105 -10.80 -1.30 5.72
CA SER A 105 -11.02 -1.41 7.16
C SER A 105 -9.87 -0.84 7.97
N ASP A 106 -10.04 -0.80 9.30
CA ASP A 106 -9.09 -0.22 10.26
C ASP A 106 -8.91 1.31 10.13
N PHE A 107 -9.97 2.01 10.53
CA PHE A 107 -9.99 3.47 10.64
C PHE A 107 -9.40 3.97 11.97
N GLY A 108 -8.59 3.17 12.67
CA GLY A 108 -8.01 3.54 13.97
C GLY A 108 -7.12 4.79 13.90
N GLU A 109 -6.49 5.01 12.75
CA GLU A 109 -5.69 6.20 12.46
C GLU A 109 -6.39 7.21 11.54
N ALA A 110 -7.68 7.02 11.25
CA ALA A 110 -8.37 7.92 10.34
C ALA A 110 -8.45 9.36 10.90
N ARG A 111 -8.58 10.32 9.99
CA ARG A 111 -8.70 11.75 10.29
C ARG A 111 -9.95 12.28 9.60
N ILE A 112 -10.72 13.10 10.30
CA ILE A 112 -12.02 13.60 9.84
C ILE A 112 -11.93 15.11 9.68
N GLY A 113 -12.45 15.61 8.57
CA GLY A 113 -12.62 17.04 8.31
C GLY A 113 -12.06 17.47 6.96
N SER A 114 -12.70 18.51 6.40
CA SER A 114 -12.27 19.11 5.14
C SER A 114 -10.97 19.89 5.26
N GLY A 115 -10.21 19.95 4.16
CA GLY A 115 -9.09 20.86 4.01
C GLY A 115 -7.76 20.26 4.45
N GLU A 116 -6.89 21.14 4.96
CA GLU A 116 -5.52 20.79 5.34
C GLU A 116 -5.44 20.31 6.79
N HIS A 117 -4.60 19.31 7.01
CA HIS A 117 -4.31 18.71 8.30
C HIS A 117 -2.81 18.78 8.59
N GLU A 118 -2.44 18.59 9.86
CA GLU A 118 -1.05 18.58 10.33
C GLU A 118 -0.79 17.36 11.22
N GLY A 119 0.49 17.08 11.49
CA GLY A 119 0.91 16.02 12.39
C GLY A 119 1.45 14.78 11.66
N LEU A 120 2.03 13.89 12.45
CA LEU A 120 2.65 12.66 11.96
C LEU A 120 1.58 11.59 11.77
N ILE A 121 1.48 11.13 10.53
CA ILE A 121 0.64 10.00 10.12
C ILE A 121 1.49 9.06 9.26
N GLN A 122 0.89 7.95 8.86
CA GLN A 122 1.47 6.93 7.98
C GLN A 122 2.65 6.16 8.57
N PRO A 123 2.72 4.83 8.31
CA PRO A 123 3.93 4.06 8.56
C PRO A 123 5.12 4.64 7.79
N ASN A 124 6.32 4.47 8.34
CA ASN A 124 7.57 5.04 7.81
C ASN A 124 7.75 4.87 6.29
N GLN A 125 7.66 3.64 5.78
CA GLN A 125 7.89 3.30 4.36
C GLN A 125 6.80 3.81 3.41
N TYR A 126 5.61 4.12 3.95
CA TYR A 126 4.48 4.62 3.19
C TYR A 126 4.30 6.13 3.33
N ARG A 127 5.15 6.79 4.14
CA ARG A 127 4.99 8.21 4.45
C ARG A 127 5.11 9.05 3.19
N ALA A 128 4.11 9.91 2.96
CA ALA A 128 4.12 10.85 1.84
C ALA A 128 5.16 11.95 2.06
N PRO A 129 5.74 12.54 1.00
CA PRO A 129 6.83 13.51 1.14
C PRO A 129 6.38 14.76 1.91
N GLU A 130 5.13 15.18 1.80
CA GLU A 130 4.59 16.30 2.57
C GLU A 130 4.52 16.00 4.08
N VAL A 131 4.18 14.75 4.45
CA VAL A 131 4.13 14.32 5.86
C VAL A 131 5.54 14.18 6.40
N LEU A 132 6.45 13.56 5.63
CA LEU A 132 7.87 13.40 5.97
C LEU A 132 8.54 14.74 6.26
N LEU A 133 8.15 15.77 5.52
CA LEU A 133 8.71 17.11 5.64
C LEU A 133 7.92 18.05 6.57
N GLY A 134 6.91 17.52 7.26
CA GLY A 134 6.11 18.29 8.21
C GLY A 134 5.32 19.44 7.58
N MET A 135 4.94 19.34 6.30
CA MET A 135 3.94 20.24 5.73
C MET A 135 2.54 19.74 6.05
N LYS A 136 1.61 20.67 5.85
CA LYS A 136 0.20 20.35 5.79
C LYS A 136 -0.10 19.34 4.69
N TRP A 137 -1.06 18.49 4.96
CA TRP A 137 -1.44 17.40 4.07
C TRP A 137 -2.97 17.30 3.96
N THR A 138 -3.44 16.61 2.94
CA THR A 138 -4.87 16.41 2.64
C THR A 138 -5.13 14.93 2.36
N SER A 139 -6.32 14.57 1.86
CA SER A 139 -6.65 13.19 1.51
C SER A 139 -5.72 12.55 0.46
N LYS A 140 -4.93 13.36 -0.25
CA LYS A 140 -3.90 12.94 -1.22
C LYS A 140 -2.77 12.09 -0.60
N VAL A 141 -2.67 12.03 0.72
CA VAL A 141 -1.76 11.11 1.43
C VAL A 141 -2.18 9.64 1.25
N ASP A 142 -3.48 9.36 1.18
CA ASP A 142 -3.97 7.99 0.92
C ASP A 142 -3.64 7.57 -0.50
N ILE A 143 -3.74 8.48 -1.47
CA ILE A 143 -3.37 8.22 -2.87
C ILE A 143 -1.89 7.86 -2.99
N TRP A 144 -1.02 8.57 -2.27
CA TRP A 144 0.40 8.21 -2.19
C TRP A 144 0.58 6.79 -1.62
N ASN A 145 -0.12 6.45 -0.53
CA ASN A 145 -0.06 5.10 0.05
C ASN A 145 -0.45 4.02 -0.97
N ILE A 146 -1.47 4.27 -1.78
CA ILE A 146 -1.88 3.35 -2.84
C ILE A 146 -0.79 3.21 -3.92
N GLY A 147 -0.14 4.31 -4.33
CA GLY A 147 0.98 4.26 -5.28
C GLY A 147 2.14 3.39 -4.78
N VAL A 148 2.58 3.60 -3.53
CA VAL A 148 3.62 2.79 -2.89
C VAL A 148 3.20 1.33 -2.78
N MET A 149 1.95 1.08 -2.38
CA MET A 149 1.39 -0.27 -2.27
C MET A 149 1.37 -1.00 -3.62
N ILE A 150 0.89 -0.35 -4.68
CA ILE A 150 0.80 -0.96 -6.01
C ILE A 150 2.17 -1.41 -6.49
N TRP A 151 3.18 -0.55 -6.31
CA TRP A 151 4.56 -0.92 -6.64
C TRP A 151 5.00 -2.16 -5.88
N SER A 152 4.84 -2.19 -4.56
CA SER A 152 5.31 -3.34 -3.76
C SER A 152 4.59 -4.64 -4.07
N LEU A 153 3.31 -4.57 -4.44
CA LEU A 153 2.58 -5.74 -4.93
C LEU A 153 3.06 -6.19 -6.30
N PHE A 154 3.45 -5.23 -7.15
CA PHE A 154 3.96 -5.52 -8.48
C PHE A 154 5.37 -6.08 -8.44
N GLU A 155 6.31 -5.54 -7.66
CA GLU A 155 7.72 -5.95 -7.67
C GLU A 155 8.11 -6.94 -6.55
N ASP A 156 7.21 -7.22 -5.60
CA ASP A 156 7.47 -8.09 -4.43
C ASP A 156 8.62 -7.59 -3.53
N HIS A 157 8.90 -6.29 -3.58
CA HIS A 157 9.78 -5.57 -2.64
C HIS A 157 9.25 -4.16 -2.35
N LEU A 158 9.77 -3.52 -1.30
CA LEU A 158 9.40 -2.14 -0.98
C LEU A 158 9.82 -1.18 -2.09
N LEU A 159 8.98 -0.19 -2.38
CA LEU A 159 9.41 0.94 -3.21
C LEU A 159 10.42 1.81 -2.45
N PHE A 160 10.18 1.98 -1.16
CA PHE A 160 11.02 2.75 -0.26
C PHE A 160 11.26 1.96 1.03
N ASP A 161 12.52 1.76 1.39
CA ASP A 161 12.91 1.12 2.65
C ASP A 161 13.31 2.17 3.69
N GLY A 162 14.02 3.21 3.23
CA GLY A 162 14.56 4.26 4.10
C GLY A 162 15.63 3.74 5.06
N ALA A 163 16.21 2.58 4.78
CA ALA A 163 17.22 1.95 5.62
C ALA A 163 18.61 2.55 5.35
N GLY A 164 19.29 2.95 6.43
CA GLY A 164 20.70 3.34 6.39
C GLY A 164 21.64 2.14 6.34
N PRO A 165 22.98 2.39 6.28
CA PRO A 165 24.00 1.34 6.26
C PRO A 165 24.00 0.42 7.49
N ASP A 166 23.40 0.86 8.60
CA ASP A 166 23.21 0.10 9.82
C ASP A 166 21.91 -0.73 9.85
N GLY A 167 21.10 -0.65 8.78
CA GLY A 167 19.78 -1.26 8.69
C GLY A 167 18.68 -0.51 9.46
N GLY A 168 19.01 0.65 10.05
CA GLY A 168 18.06 1.49 10.76
C GLY A 168 17.28 2.41 9.82
N PHE A 169 15.99 2.63 10.10
CA PHE A 169 15.18 3.57 9.33
C PHE A 169 15.65 5.02 9.56
N SER A 170 15.70 5.81 8.49
CA SER A 170 16.05 7.23 8.51
C SER A 170 15.28 8.02 7.46
N ASP A 171 14.66 9.13 7.90
CA ASP A 171 13.96 10.06 7.03
C ASP A 171 14.85 10.61 5.90
N ALA A 172 16.17 10.75 6.14
CA ALA A 172 17.11 11.25 5.13
C ALA A 172 17.38 10.22 4.02
N TYR A 173 17.45 8.93 4.38
CA TYR A 173 17.58 7.85 3.40
C TYR A 173 16.29 7.66 2.62
N LEU A 174 15.14 7.70 3.29
CA LEU A 174 13.83 7.68 2.65
C LEU A 174 13.70 8.82 1.63
N LEU A 175 14.12 10.04 1.98
CA LEU A 175 14.09 11.17 1.07
C LEU A 175 15.04 11.01 -0.12
N ALA A 176 16.22 10.42 0.07
CA ALA A 176 17.15 10.12 -1.01
C ALA A 176 16.58 9.09 -2.00
N GLU A 177 15.91 8.05 -1.52
CA GLU A 177 15.19 7.08 -2.36
C GLU A 177 14.05 7.74 -3.15
N MET A 178 13.28 8.64 -2.51
CA MET A 178 12.26 9.42 -3.22
C MET A 178 12.85 10.26 -4.35
N ILE A 179 14.04 10.87 -4.16
CA ILE A 179 14.72 11.63 -5.22
C ILE A 179 15.19 10.73 -6.35
N SER A 180 15.70 9.54 -6.03
CA SER A 180 16.10 8.52 -7.01
C SER A 180 14.91 8.16 -7.92
N VAL A 181 13.75 7.91 -7.31
CA VAL A 181 12.54 7.45 -7.98
C VAL A 181 11.80 8.56 -8.73
N LEU A 182 11.65 9.74 -8.12
CA LEU A 182 10.81 10.84 -8.63
C LEU A 182 11.60 11.92 -9.38
N GLY A 183 12.92 11.90 -9.27
CA GLY A 183 13.76 13.03 -9.62
C GLY A 183 13.76 14.13 -8.54
N PRO A 184 14.44 15.26 -8.81
CA PRO A 184 14.64 16.31 -7.82
C PRO A 184 13.30 16.92 -7.35
N PRO A 185 13.20 17.31 -6.07
CA PRO A 185 12.00 17.90 -5.52
C PRO A 185 11.77 19.31 -6.09
N PRO A 186 10.51 19.79 -6.13
CA PRO A 186 10.20 21.18 -6.46
C PRO A 186 10.81 22.18 -5.47
N ILE A 187 11.06 23.42 -5.91
CA ILE A 187 11.70 24.46 -5.08
C ILE A 187 10.97 24.70 -3.74
N LYS A 188 9.63 24.64 -3.73
CA LYS A 188 8.80 24.79 -2.52
C LYS A 188 9.20 23.83 -1.40
N PHE A 189 9.78 22.68 -1.74
CA PHE A 189 10.21 21.68 -0.78
C PHE A 189 11.57 22.06 -0.18
N LEU A 190 12.48 22.63 -0.98
CA LEU A 190 13.90 22.86 -0.67
C LEU A 190 14.19 23.83 0.48
N GLU A 191 13.22 24.64 0.89
CA GLU A 191 13.41 25.61 1.99
C GLU A 191 13.55 24.95 3.37
N ARG A 192 13.37 23.63 3.47
CA ARG A 192 13.37 22.90 4.74
C ARG A 192 14.75 22.38 5.16
N ARG A 193 14.93 22.18 6.46
CA ARG A 193 16.18 21.64 7.01
C ARG A 193 16.47 20.20 6.58
N ALA A 194 15.44 19.43 6.24
CA ALA A 194 15.52 18.02 5.84
C ALA A 194 16.43 17.76 4.62
N TRP A 195 16.72 18.79 3.81
CA TRP A 195 17.59 18.68 2.63
C TRP A 195 19.08 18.80 2.93
N ARG A 196 19.46 19.14 4.17
CA ARG A 196 20.87 19.29 4.55
C ARG A 196 21.44 17.95 4.99
N GLY A 197 22.52 17.52 4.35
CA GLY A 197 23.22 16.29 4.71
C GLY A 197 22.51 15.02 4.24
N LEU A 198 21.83 15.08 3.08
CA LEU A 198 21.29 13.89 2.46
C LEU A 198 22.40 12.88 2.16
N PRO A 199 22.13 11.57 2.32
CA PRO A 199 23.04 10.53 1.87
C PRO A 199 23.16 10.56 0.33
N PRO A 200 24.14 9.82 -0.23
CA PRO A 200 24.20 9.62 -1.67
C PRO A 200 22.85 9.14 -2.21
N ILE A 201 22.37 9.81 -3.25
CA ILE A 201 21.14 9.41 -3.94
C ILE A 201 21.45 8.12 -4.71
N PRO A 202 20.68 7.03 -4.51
CA PRO A 202 20.84 5.82 -5.29
C PRO A 202 20.73 6.09 -6.80
N GLU A 203 21.44 5.33 -7.62
CA GLU A 203 21.32 5.41 -9.09
C GLU A 203 20.25 4.42 -9.60
N ASN A 204 19.00 4.58 -9.15
CA ASN A 204 17.88 3.73 -9.58
C ASN A 204 16.70 4.62 -10.01
N SER A 205 16.27 4.56 -11.27
CA SER A 205 14.99 5.18 -11.65
C SER A 205 13.81 4.26 -11.33
N LEU A 206 12.61 4.82 -11.25
CA LEU A 206 11.38 4.03 -11.12
C LEU A 206 11.25 3.06 -12.30
N GLU A 207 11.59 3.50 -13.52
CA GLU A 207 11.55 2.67 -14.72
C GLU A 207 12.59 1.54 -14.73
N ASP A 208 13.79 1.76 -14.18
CA ASP A 208 14.84 0.74 -14.08
C ASP A 208 14.51 -0.31 -13.03
N SER A 209 13.74 0.06 -12.02
CA SER A 209 13.35 -0.82 -10.91
C SER A 209 12.19 -1.76 -11.26
N GLU A 210 11.58 -1.60 -12.44
CA GLU A 210 10.49 -2.46 -12.91
C GLU A 210 11.04 -3.59 -13.81
N GLU A 211 11.00 -4.82 -13.30
CA GLU A 211 11.51 -6.05 -13.88
C GLU A 211 10.44 -6.97 -14.53
N ARG A 212 9.13 -6.71 -14.33
CA ARG A 212 8.02 -7.64 -14.65
C ARG A 212 7.18 -7.29 -15.86
N LEU A 213 7.09 -6.02 -16.25
CA LEU A 213 6.36 -5.59 -17.44
C LEU A 213 7.29 -5.15 -18.57
N GLU A 214 6.80 -5.30 -19.81
CA GLU A 214 7.51 -4.84 -21.01
C GLU A 214 6.59 -4.04 -21.95
N GLY A 215 7.22 -3.26 -22.82
CA GLY A 215 6.56 -2.51 -23.90
C GLY A 215 5.43 -1.60 -23.40
N LYS A 216 4.30 -1.61 -24.11
CA LYS A 216 3.19 -0.66 -23.85
C LYS A 216 2.55 -0.83 -22.48
N ASN A 217 2.57 -2.04 -21.91
CA ASN A 217 1.99 -2.29 -20.60
C ASN A 217 2.85 -1.66 -19.48
N LYS A 218 4.19 -1.74 -19.60
CA LYS A 218 5.10 -1.02 -18.72
C LYS A 218 4.85 0.48 -18.80
N GLU A 219 4.87 1.07 -20.00
CA GLU A 219 4.62 2.51 -20.17
C GLU A 219 3.34 2.99 -19.49
N LEU A 220 2.21 2.31 -19.70
CA LEU A 220 0.92 2.67 -19.11
C LEU A 220 0.92 2.49 -17.59
N PHE A 221 1.57 1.44 -17.08
CA PHE A 221 1.70 1.22 -15.65
C PHE A 221 2.54 2.30 -14.96
N MET A 222 3.67 2.67 -15.57
CA MET A 222 4.53 3.75 -15.06
C MET A 222 3.80 5.09 -15.06
N GLN A 223 3.05 5.39 -16.12
CA GLN A 223 2.21 6.61 -16.18
C GLN A 223 1.14 6.61 -15.10
N PHE A 224 0.52 5.46 -14.85
CA PHE A 224 -0.47 5.31 -13.78
C PHE A 224 0.14 5.53 -12.40
N LEU A 225 1.30 4.93 -12.12
CA LEU A 225 2.03 5.13 -10.86
C LEU A 225 2.45 6.59 -10.64
N ARG A 226 2.97 7.25 -11.68
CA ARG A 226 3.40 8.67 -11.59
C ARG A 226 2.25 9.64 -11.26
N LYS A 227 0.99 9.27 -11.53
CA LYS A 227 -0.19 10.06 -11.13
C LYS A 227 -0.47 10.01 -9.62
N MET A 228 0.02 8.97 -8.94
CA MET A 228 -0.09 8.80 -7.48
C MET A 228 1.19 9.24 -6.76
N LEU A 229 2.34 8.90 -7.34
CA LEU A 229 3.67 9.17 -6.83
C LEU A 229 4.21 10.49 -7.40
N THR A 230 3.65 11.59 -6.91
CA THR A 230 4.07 12.95 -7.27
C THR A 230 4.50 13.73 -6.04
N TRP A 231 5.53 14.57 -6.16
CA TRP A 231 6.00 15.43 -5.06
C TRP A 231 4.89 16.34 -4.51
N MET A 232 4.22 17.10 -5.39
CA MET A 232 3.18 18.04 -5.02
C MET A 232 1.84 17.31 -4.79
N PRO A 233 1.24 17.37 -3.59
CA PRO A 233 -0.05 16.70 -3.32
C PRO A 233 -1.19 17.24 -4.20
N GLU A 234 -1.15 18.52 -4.56
CA GLU A 234 -2.12 19.15 -5.45
C GLU A 234 -2.10 18.58 -6.88
N GLU A 235 -0.94 18.09 -7.33
CA GLU A 235 -0.76 17.50 -8.66
C GLU A 235 -1.10 16.00 -8.72
N ARG A 236 -1.17 15.33 -7.55
CA ARG A 236 -1.60 13.92 -7.49
C ARG A 236 -3.05 13.80 -7.92
N PHE A 237 -3.38 12.73 -8.63
CA PHE A 237 -4.76 12.46 -9.01
C PHE A 237 -5.59 12.09 -7.77
N SER A 238 -6.88 12.39 -7.81
CA SER A 238 -7.87 11.87 -6.87
C SER A 238 -8.21 10.42 -7.19
N ALA A 239 -8.82 9.71 -6.22
CA ALA A 239 -9.32 8.36 -6.44
C ALA A 239 -10.32 8.30 -7.62
N LYS A 240 -11.19 9.31 -7.74
CA LYS A 240 -12.13 9.46 -8.86
C LYS A 240 -11.45 9.57 -10.22
N GLU A 241 -10.37 10.34 -10.32
CA GLU A 241 -9.62 10.49 -11.56
C GLU A 241 -8.86 9.20 -11.90
N LEU A 242 -8.32 8.50 -10.90
CA LEU A 242 -7.63 7.21 -11.08
C LEU A 242 -8.57 6.09 -11.52
N LEU A 243 -9.85 6.13 -11.13
CA LEU A 243 -10.87 5.20 -11.63
C LEU A 243 -11.04 5.24 -13.15
N GLN A 244 -10.74 6.39 -13.76
CA GLN A 244 -10.89 6.62 -15.20
C GLN A 244 -9.58 6.40 -15.96
N ASP A 245 -8.52 5.96 -15.28
CA ASP A 245 -7.20 5.80 -15.88
C ASP A 245 -7.20 4.72 -16.97
N GLU A 246 -6.49 4.99 -18.08
CA GLU A 246 -6.37 4.06 -19.21
C GLU A 246 -5.81 2.71 -18.77
N TRP A 247 -4.79 2.68 -17.92
CA TRP A 247 -4.21 1.43 -17.45
C TRP A 247 -5.24 0.64 -16.64
N LEU A 248 -6.01 1.28 -15.77
CA LEU A 248 -7.02 0.60 -14.95
C LEU A 248 -8.19 0.07 -15.79
N MET A 249 -8.64 0.85 -16.78
CA MET A 249 -9.79 0.52 -17.63
C MET A 249 -9.46 -0.49 -18.74
N ARG A 250 -8.19 -0.64 -19.11
CA ARG A 250 -7.81 -1.54 -20.22
C ARG A 250 -8.05 -3.01 -19.85
N PRO A 251 -8.80 -3.78 -20.68
CA PRO A 251 -9.01 -5.22 -20.47
C PRO A 251 -7.67 -5.97 -20.47
N ARG A 252 -7.59 -7.07 -19.72
CA ARG A 252 -6.45 -8.00 -19.85
C ARG A 252 -6.43 -8.55 -21.27
N HIS A 253 -5.34 -8.37 -22.01
CA HIS A 253 -5.13 -9.10 -23.26
C HIS A 253 -4.98 -10.59 -22.89
N ASN A 254 -5.94 -11.42 -23.32
CA ASN A 254 -5.78 -12.88 -23.25
C ASN A 254 -4.69 -13.28 -24.25
N VAL A 255 -3.52 -13.65 -23.74
CA VAL A 255 -2.39 -14.13 -24.56
C VAL A 255 -2.66 -15.53 -25.15
N ASN A 256 -3.77 -16.20 -24.78
CA ASN A 256 -4.07 -17.57 -25.20
C ASN A 256 -5.39 -17.72 -25.98
N ARG A 257 -5.49 -17.12 -27.17
CA ARG A 257 -6.37 -17.65 -28.22
C ARG A 257 -5.61 -17.69 -29.54
N PRO A 258 -5.32 -18.88 -30.10
CA PRO A 258 -4.86 -18.96 -31.48
C PRO A 258 -6.01 -18.57 -32.43
N PRO A 259 -5.69 -18.15 -33.67
CA PRO A 259 -6.66 -17.80 -34.70
C PRO A 259 -7.57 -18.97 -35.08
#